data_AF-A0A0F4IZD7-F1
#
_entry.id   AF-A0A0F4IZD7-F1
#
_cell.length_a   1.000
_cell.length_b   1.000
_cell.length_c   1.000
_cell.angle_alpha   90.00
_cell.angle_beta   90.00
_cell.angle_gamma   90.00
#
_symmetry.space_group_name_H-M   'P 1'
#
loop_
_entity.id
_entity.type
_entity.pdbx_description
1 polymer ?
#
loop_
_entity_poly.entity_id
_entity_poly.type
_entity_poly.pdbx_seq_one_letter_code
_entity_poly.pdbx_strand_id
1 'polypeptide(L)'
;MITFTGPQGASAQDQARRGWDHFGFGVPWEESYGYSQGIRAGDTVYISGQVSHDEAGNFVGAGDFELQVRTAFANLDKVLAHYRVPRSQIISMKIFTKDLRQNFDTAARLHKEYVGNHRTTDTIVGVSDMSVPEQLVEIEAIVQVSPRS
;
A
#
# COMPACT_ATOMS: atom_id res chain seq x y z
N MET A 1 -10.58 -16.82 13.06
CA MET A 1 -10.66 -15.57 13.84
C MET A 1 -9.46 -15.56 14.77
N ILE A 2 -8.34 -14.97 14.35
CA ILE A 2 -7.15 -14.93 15.21
C ILE A 2 -7.24 -13.65 16.04
N THR A 3 -7.62 -13.79 17.30
CA THR A 3 -7.53 -12.72 18.30
C THR A 3 -6.08 -12.67 18.78
N PHE A 4 -5.34 -11.64 18.40
CA PHE A 4 -4.01 -11.38 18.93
C PHE A 4 -4.11 -10.28 19.99
N THR A 5 -3.93 -10.65 21.26
CA THR A 5 -3.54 -9.71 22.32
C THR A 5 -2.05 -9.42 22.17
N GLY A 6 -1.72 -8.39 21.37
CA GLY A 6 -0.37 -7.85 21.32
C GLY A 6 -0.01 -7.11 22.63
N PRO A 7 1.28 -7.02 22.99
CA PRO A 7 1.70 -6.20 24.12
C PRO A 7 1.35 -4.72 23.85
N GLN A 8 0.96 -3.97 24.90
CA GLN A 8 0.73 -2.53 24.81
C GLN A 8 2.02 -1.86 24.30
N GLY A 9 2.01 -1.47 23.03
CA GLY A 9 3.14 -0.91 22.30
C GLY A 9 3.40 0.54 22.70
N ALA A 10 4.62 0.99 22.42
CA ALA A 10 5.07 2.33 22.73
C ALA A 10 4.25 3.36 21.95
N SER A 11 3.71 4.36 22.67
CA SER A 11 2.90 5.44 22.11
C SER A 11 3.55 6.03 20.84
N ALA A 12 2.71 6.46 19.89
CA ALA A 12 3.08 7.16 18.65
C ALA A 12 4.12 8.30 18.81
N GLN A 13 4.37 8.76 20.04
CA GLN A 13 5.39 9.75 20.39
C GLN A 13 6.84 9.26 20.23
N ASP A 14 7.13 7.95 20.17
CA ASP A 14 8.51 7.46 20.11
C ASP A 14 9.13 7.41 18.70
N GLN A 15 8.33 7.41 17.63
CA GLN A 15 8.83 7.40 16.24
C GLN A 15 9.35 8.78 15.79
N ALA A 16 8.91 9.86 16.44
CA ALA A 16 9.45 11.21 16.26
C ALA A 16 10.96 11.32 16.57
N ARG A 17 11.56 10.34 17.27
CA ARG A 17 12.96 10.34 17.69
C ARG A 17 13.99 10.19 16.56
N ARG A 18 13.59 9.88 15.32
CA ARG A 18 14.52 9.70 14.18
C ARG A 18 14.40 10.74 13.05
N GLY A 19 13.50 11.72 13.15
CA GLY A 19 13.44 12.87 12.22
C GLY A 19 13.01 12.55 10.77
N TRP A 20 12.49 11.37 10.49
CA TRP A 20 11.96 10.99 9.16
C TRP A 20 10.50 11.42 9.01
N ASP A 21 10.12 11.86 7.82
CA ASP A 21 8.72 12.15 7.45
C ASP A 21 8.03 10.84 7.06
N HIS A 22 7.31 10.25 8.03
CA HIS A 22 6.59 9.01 7.87
C HIS A 22 5.07 9.22 7.93
N PHE A 23 4.34 8.36 7.23
CA PHE A 23 2.88 8.31 7.21
C PHE A 23 2.39 6.95 7.70
N GLY A 24 1.28 6.96 8.43
CA GLY A 24 0.54 5.76 8.86
C GLY A 24 -0.95 6.06 8.91
N PHE A 25 -1.79 5.04 8.71
CA PHE A 25 -3.24 5.16 8.86
C PHE A 25 -3.67 5.15 10.33
N GLY A 26 -2.79 4.81 11.27
CA GLY A 26 -3.13 4.69 12.69
C GLY A 26 -3.93 3.42 13.00
N VAL A 27 -3.85 2.44 12.11
CA VAL A 27 -4.49 1.13 12.26
C VAL A 27 -3.64 0.21 13.16
N PRO A 28 -4.26 -0.71 13.94
CA PRO A 28 -3.57 -1.40 15.04
C PRO A 28 -2.32 -2.20 14.64
N TRP A 29 -2.27 -2.68 13.40
CA TRP A 29 -1.15 -3.50 12.93
C TRP A 29 0.11 -2.70 12.60
N GLU A 30 0.02 -1.39 12.34
CA GLU A 30 1.21 -0.56 12.09
C GLU A 30 2.11 -0.53 13.33
N GLU A 31 1.51 -0.35 14.49
CA GLU A 31 2.20 -0.40 15.77
C GLU A 31 2.61 -1.83 16.12
N SER A 32 1.72 -2.80 15.92
CA SER A 32 1.98 -4.20 16.29
C SER A 32 3.08 -4.85 15.44
N TYR A 33 3.23 -4.47 14.16
CA TYR A 33 4.20 -5.03 13.23
C TYR A 33 5.41 -4.12 13.00
N GLY A 34 5.35 -2.87 13.44
CA GLY A 34 6.50 -1.95 13.44
C GLY A 34 6.88 -1.42 12.06
N TYR A 35 5.91 -0.98 11.26
CA TYR A 35 6.16 -0.39 9.94
C TYR A 35 5.37 0.91 9.71
N SER A 36 5.76 1.69 8.71
CA SER A 36 5.05 2.88 8.26
C SER A 36 4.44 2.66 6.88
N GLN A 37 3.30 3.28 6.59
CA GLN A 37 2.66 3.21 5.26
C GLN A 37 3.47 3.94 4.20
N GLY A 38 4.15 5.01 4.58
CA GLY A 38 5.13 5.68 3.75
C GLY A 38 6.27 6.24 4.57
N ILE A 39 7.45 6.34 3.95
CA ILE A 39 8.59 7.07 4.48
C ILE A 39 9.22 7.88 3.34
N ARG A 40 9.42 9.18 3.57
CA ARG A 40 10.20 10.03 2.68
C ARG A 40 11.67 10.01 3.05
N ALA A 41 12.51 9.60 2.12
CA ALA A 41 13.97 9.66 2.21
C ALA A 41 14.55 10.56 1.10
N GLY A 42 14.81 11.81 1.46
CA GLY A 42 15.19 12.85 0.48
C GLY A 42 14.04 13.11 -0.50
N ASP A 43 14.29 12.92 -1.80
CA ASP A 43 13.30 13.12 -2.87
C ASP A 43 12.56 11.84 -3.27
N THR A 44 12.82 10.73 -2.59
CA THR A 44 12.16 9.45 -2.84
C THR A 44 11.23 9.11 -1.69
N VAL A 45 10.01 8.71 -2.00
CA VAL A 45 9.07 8.16 -1.01
C VAL A 45 8.90 6.68 -1.29
N TYR A 46 9.14 5.88 -0.25
CA TYR A 46 8.88 4.44 -0.25
C TYR A 46 7.52 4.21 0.40
N ILE A 47 6.63 3.51 -0.31
CA ILE A 47 5.26 3.24 0.14
C ILE A 47 5.14 1.74 0.35
N SER A 48 4.74 1.35 1.55
CA SER A 48 4.49 -0.05 1.91
C SER A 48 3.33 -0.63 1.10
N GLY A 49 3.20 -1.96 1.10
CA GLY A 49 2.09 -2.65 0.46
C GLY A 49 0.73 -2.15 0.96
N GLN A 50 -0.05 -1.60 0.04
CA GLN A 50 -1.40 -1.14 0.30
C GLN A 50 -2.38 -2.30 0.11
N VAL A 51 -3.26 -2.48 1.08
CA VAL A 51 -4.24 -3.58 1.14
C VAL A 51 -5.66 -3.02 1.27
N SER A 52 -6.64 -3.90 1.09
CA SER A 52 -8.05 -3.54 1.11
C SER A 52 -8.60 -3.44 2.54
N HIS A 53 -8.53 -2.25 3.11
CA HIS A 53 -9.14 -1.95 4.41
C HIS A 53 -9.87 -0.60 4.40
N ASP A 54 -10.87 -0.45 5.28
CA ASP A 54 -11.58 0.80 5.53
C ASP A 54 -10.79 1.76 6.46
N GLU A 55 -11.37 2.91 6.80
CA GLU A 55 -10.74 3.91 7.68
C GLU A 55 -10.54 3.44 9.12
N ALA A 56 -11.32 2.46 9.58
CA ALA A 56 -11.16 1.83 10.89
C ALA A 56 -10.18 0.65 10.87
N GLY A 57 -9.63 0.32 9.69
CA GLY A 57 -8.75 -0.82 9.49
C GLY A 57 -9.48 -2.16 9.33
N ASN A 58 -10.79 -2.19 9.10
CA ASN A 58 -11.45 -3.45 8.81
C ASN A 58 -11.15 -3.88 7.38
N PHE A 59 -10.89 -5.17 7.18
CA PHE A 59 -10.69 -5.73 5.84
C PHE A 59 -11.96 -5.62 4.99
N VAL A 60 -11.82 -5.21 3.73
CA VAL A 60 -12.94 -4.99 2.79
C VAL A 60 -12.80 -5.89 1.57
N GLY A 61 -13.92 -6.51 1.14
CA GLY A 61 -13.98 -7.23 -0.13
C GLY A 61 -13.44 -8.66 -0.08
N ALA A 62 -13.75 -9.43 0.97
CA ALA A 62 -13.43 -10.85 1.02
C ALA A 62 -14.00 -11.59 -0.21
N GLY A 63 -13.13 -12.26 -0.97
CA GLY A 63 -13.48 -12.94 -2.22
C GLY A 63 -13.73 -12.03 -3.43
N ASP A 64 -13.64 -10.70 -3.28
CA ASP A 64 -13.83 -9.73 -4.35
C ASP A 64 -12.49 -9.08 -4.73
N PHE A 65 -11.81 -9.67 -5.71
CA PHE A 65 -10.50 -9.21 -6.16
C PHE A 65 -10.53 -7.77 -6.70
N GLU A 66 -11.52 -7.41 -7.50
CA GLU A 66 -11.59 -6.07 -8.10
C GLU A 66 -11.83 -5.00 -7.04
N LEU A 67 -12.73 -5.25 -6.08
CA LEU A 67 -12.93 -4.34 -4.95
C LEU A 67 -11.65 -4.19 -4.12
N GLN A 68 -10.91 -5.28 -3.89
CA GLN A 68 -9.66 -5.19 -3.14
C GLN A 68 -8.60 -4.34 -3.86
N VAL A 69 -8.45 -4.51 -5.18
CA VAL A 69 -7.51 -3.70 -5.97
C VAL A 69 -7.89 -2.22 -5.93
N ARG A 70 -9.18 -1.90 -6.11
CA ARG A 70 -9.66 -0.51 -6.06
C ARG A 70 -9.45 0.12 -4.68
N THR A 71 -9.71 -0.62 -3.61
CA THR A 71 -9.48 -0.16 -2.24
C THR A 71 -8.00 0.04 -1.95
N ALA A 72 -7.13 -0.89 -2.39
CA ALA A 72 -5.68 -0.75 -2.26
C ALA A 72 -5.16 0.51 -2.97
N PHE A 73 -5.65 0.80 -4.18
CA PHE A 73 -5.32 2.05 -4.88
C PHE A 73 -5.86 3.31 -4.18
N ALA A 74 -7.05 3.25 -3.60
CA ALA A 74 -7.59 4.35 -2.81
C ALA A 74 -6.76 4.61 -1.55
N ASN A 75 -6.25 3.57 -0.91
CA ASN A 75 -5.33 3.70 0.22
C ASN A 75 -3.97 4.25 -0.24
N LEU A 76 -3.45 3.80 -1.38
CA LEU A 76 -2.26 4.41 -2.00
C LEU A 76 -2.44 5.92 -2.22
N ASP A 77 -3.60 6.36 -2.74
CA ASP A 77 -3.88 7.79 -2.94
C ASP A 77 -3.83 8.59 -1.64
N LYS A 78 -4.24 8.02 -0.51
CA LYS A 78 -4.13 8.68 0.81
C LYS A 78 -2.66 8.88 1.21
N VAL A 79 -1.80 7.89 0.96
CA VAL A 79 -0.35 8.02 1.19
C VAL A 79 0.23 9.12 0.29
N LEU A 80 -0.11 9.11 -1.01
CA LEU A 80 0.32 10.15 -1.96
C LEU A 80 -0.14 11.56 -1.54
N ALA A 81 -1.37 11.68 -1.02
CA ALA A 81 -1.93 12.93 -0.56
C ALA A 81 -1.16 13.51 0.64
N HIS A 82 -0.74 12.67 1.60
CA HIS A 82 0.12 13.10 2.72
C HIS A 82 1.40 13.78 2.22
N TYR A 83 2.06 13.17 1.22
CA TYR A 83 3.28 13.72 0.62
C TYR A 83 3.03 14.78 -0.46
N ARG A 84 1.76 15.11 -0.74
CA ARG A 84 1.34 16.10 -1.75
C ARG A 84 1.90 15.82 -3.15
N VAL A 85 1.92 14.56 -3.52
CA VAL A 85 2.47 14.09 -4.81
C VAL A 85 1.35 13.52 -5.68
N PRO A 86 1.31 13.83 -7.00
CA PRO A 86 0.36 13.20 -7.91
C PRO A 86 0.81 11.79 -8.31
N ARG A 87 -0.13 10.97 -8.79
CA ARG A 87 0.14 9.62 -9.32
C ARG A 87 1.18 9.61 -10.45
N SER A 88 1.32 10.70 -11.20
CA SER A 88 2.33 10.86 -12.25
C SER A 88 3.77 10.90 -11.75
N GLN A 89 3.99 10.95 -10.43
CA GLN A 89 5.31 10.85 -9.80
C GLN A 89 5.63 9.46 -9.27
N ILE A 90 4.69 8.52 -9.36
CA ILE A 90 5.00 7.11 -9.08
C ILE A 90 5.99 6.66 -10.15
N ILE A 91 7.13 6.12 -9.77
CA ILE A 91 8.17 5.65 -10.71
C ILE A 91 8.19 4.12 -10.81
N SER A 92 7.75 3.42 -9.77
CA SER A 92 7.69 1.96 -9.73
C SER A 92 6.46 1.49 -8.97
N MET A 93 5.82 0.43 -9.47
CA MET A 93 4.74 -0.28 -8.80
C MET A 93 4.98 -1.79 -8.82
N LYS A 94 4.67 -2.45 -7.71
CA LYS A 94 4.60 -3.92 -7.65
C LYS A 94 3.24 -4.33 -7.15
N ILE A 95 2.63 -5.27 -7.85
CA ILE A 95 1.34 -5.85 -7.49
C ILE A 95 1.58 -7.32 -7.17
N PHE A 96 1.37 -7.69 -5.92
CA PHE A 96 1.38 -9.08 -5.47
C PHE A 96 -0.05 -9.60 -5.46
N THR A 97 -0.28 -10.80 -6.00
CA THR A 97 -1.64 -11.34 -6.08
C THR A 97 -1.70 -12.85 -5.89
N LYS A 98 -2.73 -13.34 -5.19
CA LYS A 98 -3.12 -14.76 -5.22
C LYS A 98 -3.81 -15.07 -6.55
N ASP A 99 -3.76 -16.33 -6.98
CA ASP A 99 -4.48 -16.78 -8.19
C ASP A 99 -4.16 -15.92 -9.42
N LEU A 100 -2.85 -15.64 -9.63
CA LEU A 100 -2.37 -14.73 -10.68
C LEU A 100 -2.96 -15.05 -12.06
N ARG A 101 -3.09 -16.33 -12.42
CA ARG A 101 -3.60 -16.73 -13.74
C ARG A 101 -5.03 -16.28 -13.97
N GLN A 102 -5.84 -16.24 -12.91
CA GLN A 102 -7.21 -15.79 -12.91
C GLN A 102 -7.31 -14.26 -12.80
N ASN A 103 -6.39 -13.65 -12.05
CA ASN A 103 -6.47 -12.24 -11.65
C ASN A 103 -5.64 -11.27 -12.50
N PHE A 104 -4.74 -11.75 -13.34
CA PHE A 104 -3.78 -10.92 -14.09
C PHE A 104 -4.45 -9.85 -14.95
N ASP A 105 -5.42 -10.21 -15.78
CA ASP A 105 -6.06 -9.26 -16.69
C ASP A 105 -6.81 -8.16 -15.94
N THR A 106 -7.48 -8.51 -14.84
CA THR A 106 -8.14 -7.55 -13.95
C THR A 106 -7.13 -6.62 -13.28
N ALA A 107 -6.04 -7.17 -12.74
CA ALA A 107 -4.98 -6.37 -12.12
C ALA A 107 -4.33 -5.39 -13.12
N ALA A 108 -3.99 -5.87 -14.32
CA ALA A 108 -3.37 -5.06 -15.37
C ALA A 108 -4.31 -3.95 -15.88
N ARG A 109 -5.60 -4.26 -16.06
CA ARG A 109 -6.61 -3.26 -16.44
C ARG A 109 -6.77 -2.18 -15.38
N LEU A 110 -6.95 -2.57 -14.11
CA LEU A 110 -7.14 -1.63 -13.00
C LEU A 110 -5.90 -0.79 -12.76
N HIS A 111 -4.71 -1.38 -12.89
CA HIS A 111 -3.45 -0.63 -12.90
C HIS A 111 -3.46 0.44 -14.01
N LYS A 112 -3.80 0.06 -15.25
CA LYS A 112 -3.85 0.99 -16.38
C LYS A 112 -4.87 2.12 -16.16
N GLU A 113 -6.03 1.81 -15.61
CA GLU A 113 -7.04 2.80 -15.19
C GLU A 113 -6.46 3.77 -14.14
N TYR A 114 -5.74 3.25 -13.15
CA TYR A 114 -5.19 4.03 -12.04
C TYR A 114 -4.09 5.02 -12.48
N VAL A 115 -3.12 4.55 -13.28
CA VAL A 115 -1.98 5.39 -13.73
C VAL A 115 -2.31 6.25 -14.97
N GLY A 116 -3.39 5.95 -15.69
CA GLY A 116 -3.81 6.69 -16.87
C GLY A 116 -2.75 6.65 -17.99
N ASN A 117 -2.31 7.82 -18.46
CA ASN A 117 -1.28 7.93 -19.51
C ASN A 117 0.15 7.81 -18.98
N HIS A 118 0.35 7.88 -17.67
CA HIS A 118 1.65 7.73 -17.05
C HIS A 118 2.20 6.31 -17.24
N ARG A 119 3.53 6.18 -17.24
CA ARG A 119 4.24 4.90 -17.41
C ARG A 119 5.22 4.69 -16.26
N THR A 120 4.83 3.83 -15.33
CA THR A 120 5.65 3.31 -14.23
C THR A 120 6.48 2.12 -14.71
N THR A 121 7.55 1.78 -13.99
CA THR A 121 8.08 0.42 -14.05
C THR A 121 7.14 -0.50 -13.27
N ASP A 122 6.65 -1.56 -13.89
CA ASP A 122 5.63 -2.41 -13.29
C ASP A 122 6.07 -3.86 -13.15
N THR A 123 5.63 -4.50 -12.07
CA THR A 123 5.75 -5.95 -11.89
C THR A 123 4.48 -6.49 -11.26
N ILE A 124 3.89 -7.54 -11.84
CA ILE A 124 2.79 -8.29 -11.24
C ILE A 124 3.28 -9.70 -10.94
N VAL A 125 3.24 -10.11 -9.67
CA VAL A 125 3.77 -11.39 -9.20
C VAL A 125 2.69 -12.20 -8.50
N GLY A 126 2.65 -13.49 -8.81
CA GLY A 126 1.81 -14.45 -8.12
C GLY A 126 2.47 -14.91 -6.83
N VAL A 127 1.74 -14.88 -5.72
CA VAL A 127 2.22 -15.34 -4.41
C VAL A 127 1.34 -16.48 -3.88
N SER A 128 1.92 -17.33 -3.04
CA SER A 128 1.20 -18.45 -2.42
C SER A 128 0.32 -18.03 -1.25
N ASP A 129 0.72 -16.99 -0.50
CA ASP A 129 -0.02 -16.51 0.65
C ASP A 129 0.08 -15.00 0.85
N MET A 130 -0.80 -14.46 1.70
CA MET A 130 -0.92 -13.04 2.06
C MET A 130 -1.08 -12.90 3.58
N SER A 131 -1.00 -11.66 4.08
CA SER A 131 -1.04 -11.35 5.52
C SER A 131 -2.31 -11.81 6.23
N VAL A 132 -3.44 -11.85 5.52
CA VAL A 132 -4.71 -12.43 6.01
C VAL A 132 -5.31 -13.38 4.98
N PRO A 133 -6.07 -14.42 5.39
CA PRO A 133 -6.62 -15.42 4.48
C PRO A 133 -7.47 -14.85 3.34
N GLU A 134 -8.25 -13.81 3.63
CA GLU A 134 -9.17 -13.16 2.69
C GLU A 134 -8.48 -12.20 1.70
N GLN A 135 -7.21 -11.87 1.93
CA GLN A 135 -6.43 -10.97 1.10
C GLN A 135 -5.98 -11.67 -0.19
N LEU A 136 -6.25 -11.01 -1.31
CA LEU A 136 -5.96 -11.48 -2.66
C LEU A 136 -4.95 -10.59 -3.39
N VAL A 137 -4.74 -9.35 -2.92
CA VAL A 137 -3.84 -8.38 -3.55
C VAL A 137 -3.12 -7.51 -2.53
N GLU A 138 -1.91 -7.07 -2.90
CA GLU A 138 -1.15 -6.03 -2.22
C GLU A 138 -0.40 -5.17 -3.24
N ILE A 139 -0.36 -3.86 -3.04
CA ILE A 139 0.20 -2.90 -4.00
C ILE A 139 1.28 -2.04 -3.34
N GLU A 140 2.53 -2.23 -3.74
CA GLU A 140 3.70 -1.45 -3.31
C GLU A 140 4.03 -0.38 -4.36
N ALA A 141 4.49 0.79 -3.92
CA ALA A 141 4.90 1.87 -4.82
C ALA A 141 6.15 2.62 -4.35
N ILE A 142 6.89 3.17 -5.31
CA ILE A 142 7.98 4.12 -5.08
C ILE A 142 7.67 5.40 -5.87
N VAL A 143 7.85 6.54 -5.23
CA VAL A 143 7.53 7.86 -5.79
C VAL A 143 8.77 8.75 -5.77
N GLN A 144 8.93 9.54 -6.83
CA GLN A 144 9.96 10.59 -6.91
C GLN A 144 9.28 11.97 -6.76
N VAL A 145 9.50 12.64 -5.62
CA VAL A 145 8.87 13.92 -5.27
C VAL A 145 9.39 15.08 -6.12
N SER A 146 10.61 14.98 -6.64
CA SER A 146 11.22 15.96 -7.53
C SER A 146 11.86 15.22 -8.71
N PRO A 147 11.23 15.24 -9.90
CA PRO A 147 11.87 14.75 -11.11
C PRO A 147 13.11 15.61 -11.37
N ARG A 148 14.23 14.99 -11.77
CA ARG A 148 15.39 15.78 -12.21
C ARG A 148 14.99 16.61 -13.44
N SER A 149 15.30 17.90 -13.38
CA SER A 149 15.25 18.85 -14.51
C SER A 149 16.16 18.42 -15.66
#